data_AF-A0A969AGB4-F1
#
_entry.id   AF-A0A969AGB4-F1
#
_cell.length_a   1.000
_cell.length_b   1.000
_cell.length_c   1.000
_cell.angle_alpha   90.00
_cell.angle_beta   90.00
_cell.angle_gamma   90.00
#
_symmetry.space_group_name_H-M   'P 1'
#
loop_
_entity.id
_entity.type
_entity.pdbx_description
1 polymer ?
#
loop_
_entity_poly.entity_id
_entity_poly.type
_entity_poly.pdbx_seq_one_letter_code
_entity_poly.pdbx_strand_id
1 'polypeptide(L)'
;MNQTNILELAKKGDIQAITTLINKALEAKEIKVNLSVKDDSLTITAESEKIPDQTFLVEYLQKAIAKVNLEKIKQLYIRGQITGSKLPAWRQSINLEDNQISVMPMINKQNSLDSKVKSSKFNVFDMNGTKISRNN
;
A
#
# COMPACT_ATOMS: atom_id res chain seq x y z
N MET A 1 23.93 -2.06 -23.19
CA MET A 1 23.44 -2.61 -21.90
C MET A 1 22.32 -3.60 -22.21
N ASN A 2 22.48 -4.89 -21.87
CA ASN A 2 21.55 -5.95 -22.27
C ASN A 2 20.34 -6.03 -21.33
N GLN A 3 19.14 -6.12 -21.91
CA GLN A 3 17.85 -6.26 -21.19
C GLN A 3 17.82 -7.45 -20.21
N THR A 4 18.60 -8.50 -20.50
CA THR A 4 18.74 -9.69 -19.67
C THR A 4 19.26 -9.38 -18.27
N ASN A 5 20.22 -8.45 -18.18
CA ASN A 5 20.85 -8.11 -16.90
C ASN A 5 19.89 -7.37 -15.97
N ILE A 6 19.01 -6.52 -16.52
CA ILE A 6 18.00 -5.79 -15.75
C ILE A 6 16.98 -6.76 -15.13
N LEU A 7 16.55 -7.79 -15.87
CA LEU A 7 15.60 -8.77 -15.33
C LEU A 7 16.20 -9.58 -14.17
N GLU A 8 17.46 -9.98 -14.30
CA GLU A 8 18.18 -10.70 -13.24
C GLU A 8 18.41 -9.82 -12.01
N LEU A 9 18.81 -8.57 -12.20
CA LEU A 9 18.99 -7.61 -11.13
C LEU A 9 17.66 -7.33 -10.41
N ALA A 10 16.57 -7.14 -11.17
CA ALA A 10 15.25 -6.95 -10.58
C ALA A 10 14.85 -8.14 -9.70
N LYS A 11 15.08 -9.38 -10.15
CA LYS A 11 14.84 -10.59 -9.33
C LYS A 11 15.67 -10.66 -8.05
N LYS A 12 16.85 -10.02 -8.04
CA LYS A 12 17.76 -9.99 -6.89
C LYS A 12 17.46 -8.91 -5.86
N GLY A 13 16.44 -8.07 -6.06
CA GLY A 13 16.19 -6.93 -5.16
C GLY A 13 16.71 -5.60 -5.67
N ASP A 14 17.24 -5.53 -6.90
CA ASP A 14 17.83 -4.29 -7.39
C ASP A 14 16.77 -3.25 -7.72
N ILE A 15 16.78 -2.17 -6.94
CA ILE A 15 15.81 -1.08 -7.02
C ILE A 15 15.89 -0.35 -8.35
N GLN A 16 17.09 -0.15 -8.91
CA GLN A 16 17.27 0.55 -10.19
C GLN A 16 16.74 -0.29 -11.35
N ALA A 17 16.93 -1.61 -11.30
CA ALA A 17 16.41 -2.51 -12.30
C ALA A 17 14.88 -2.59 -12.27
N ILE A 18 14.28 -2.70 -11.08
CA ILE A 18 12.82 -2.64 -10.88
C ILE A 18 12.28 -1.30 -11.39
N THR A 19 12.93 -0.19 -11.04
CA THR A 19 12.59 1.16 -11.53
C THR A 19 12.57 1.23 -13.05
N THR A 20 13.59 0.65 -13.70
CA THR A 20 13.71 0.65 -15.15
C THR A 20 12.59 -0.16 -15.81
N LEU A 21 12.23 -1.32 -15.24
CA LEU A 21 11.12 -2.14 -15.74
C LEU A 21 9.78 -1.42 -15.60
N ILE A 22 9.54 -0.78 -14.46
CA ILE A 22 8.32 -0.01 -14.21
C ILE A 22 8.23 1.18 -15.17
N ASN A 23 9.30 1.98 -15.30
CA ASN A 23 9.33 3.09 -16.25
C ASN A 23 9.07 2.62 -17.67
N LYS A 24 9.66 1.49 -18.09
CA LYS A 24 9.44 0.95 -19.43
C LYS A 24 7.99 0.52 -19.66
N ALA A 25 7.33 -0.03 -18.64
CA ALA A 25 5.90 -0.38 -18.72
C ALA A 25 4.99 0.86 -18.74
N LEU A 26 5.45 1.95 -18.13
CA LEU A 26 4.70 3.19 -17.97
C LEU A 26 5.09 4.30 -18.96
N GLU A 27 6.08 4.05 -19.81
CA GLU A 27 6.51 4.92 -20.90
C GLU A 27 5.34 5.21 -21.84
N ALA A 28 4.50 4.20 -22.12
CA ALA A 28 3.28 4.33 -22.90
C ALA A 28 2.21 5.24 -22.27
N LYS A 29 2.32 5.54 -20.98
CA LYS A 29 1.43 6.43 -20.23
C LYS A 29 2.10 7.74 -19.82
N GLU A 30 3.33 7.97 -20.26
CA GLU A 30 4.12 9.16 -19.93
C GLU A 30 4.27 9.38 -18.40
N ILE A 31 4.35 8.27 -17.65
CA ILE A 31 4.53 8.28 -16.20
C ILE A 31 5.98 7.90 -15.89
N LYS A 32 6.68 8.78 -15.19
CA LYS A 32 8.02 8.54 -14.66
C LYS A 32 7.92 8.05 -13.22
N VAL A 33 8.55 6.92 -12.92
CA VAL A 33 8.59 6.36 -11.57
C VAL A 33 10.02 6.36 -11.06
N ASN A 34 10.21 6.82 -9.83
CA ASN A 34 11.48 6.81 -9.13
C ASN A 34 11.34 6.04 -7.82
N LEU A 35 12.12 4.98 -7.66
CA LEU A 35 12.22 4.25 -6.40
C LEU A 35 13.47 4.67 -5.63
N SER A 36 13.33 4.84 -4.33
CA SER A 36 14.40 5.25 -3.41
C SER A 36 14.25 4.45 -2.12
N VAL A 37 15.28 3.68 -1.77
CA VAL A 37 15.34 2.98 -0.48
C VAL A 37 16.02 3.89 0.52
N LYS A 38 15.38 4.06 1.68
CA LYS A 38 15.93 4.79 2.81
C LYS A 38 15.77 3.93 4.06
N ASP A 39 16.90 3.51 4.62
CA ASP A 39 16.94 2.54 5.72
C ASP A 39 16.15 1.27 5.34
N ASP A 40 15.06 0.97 6.05
CA ASP A 40 14.17 -0.19 5.79
C ASP A 40 12.85 0.21 5.06
N SER A 41 12.81 1.41 4.50
CA SER A 41 11.63 1.97 3.84
C SER A 41 11.86 2.23 2.35
N LEU A 42 11.03 1.66 1.50
CA LEU A 42 11.04 1.89 0.06
C LEU A 42 10.07 3.01 -0.29
N THR A 43 10.58 4.12 -0.80
CA THR A 43 9.78 5.25 -1.30
C THR A 43 9.69 5.22 -2.82
N ILE A 44 8.49 5.35 -3.35
CA ILE A 44 8.16 5.31 -4.78
C ILE A 44 7.46 6.59 -5.15
N THR A 45 8.04 7.34 -6.06
CA THR A 45 7.51 8.60 -6.58
C THR A 45 7.10 8.39 -8.03
N ALA A 46 5.80 8.44 -8.30
CA ALA A 46 5.27 8.44 -9.66
C ALA A 46 4.92 9.89 -10.06
N GLU A 47 5.51 10.36 -11.15
CA GLU A 47 5.31 11.69 -11.72
C GLU A 47 4.73 11.55 -13.13
N SER A 48 3.61 12.18 -13.42
CA SER A 48 2.97 12.10 -14.74
C SER A 48 2.19 13.35 -15.09
N GLU A 49 1.96 13.59 -16.37
CA GLU A 49 1.20 14.77 -16.82
C GLU A 49 -0.27 14.75 -16.37
N LYS A 50 -0.81 13.57 -16.04
CA LYS A 50 -2.15 13.35 -15.47
C LYS A 50 -2.06 12.69 -14.11
N ILE A 51 -3.15 12.69 -13.35
CA ILE A 51 -3.24 11.96 -12.07
C ILE A 51 -3.03 10.47 -12.36
N PRO A 52 -1.95 9.85 -11.84
CA PRO A 52 -1.70 8.44 -12.08
C PRO A 52 -2.68 7.60 -11.24
N ASP A 53 -3.10 6.45 -11.76
CA ASP A 53 -4.08 5.60 -11.09
C ASP A 53 -3.45 4.95 -9.84
N GLN A 54 -3.99 5.28 -8.67
CA GLN A 54 -3.48 4.83 -7.38
C GLN A 54 -3.58 3.32 -7.26
N THR A 55 -4.76 2.75 -7.49
CA THR A 55 -5.02 1.32 -7.30
C THR A 55 -4.12 0.49 -8.21
N PHE A 56 -4.05 0.86 -9.49
CA PHE A 56 -3.19 0.19 -10.45
C PHE A 56 -1.72 0.22 -10.04
N LEU A 57 -1.19 1.41 -9.68
CA LEU A 57 0.21 1.53 -9.27
C LEU A 57 0.49 0.76 -7.98
N VAL A 58 -0.37 0.89 -6.99
CA VAL A 58 -0.23 0.20 -5.70
C VAL A 58 -0.19 -1.32 -5.89
N GLU A 59 -1.13 -1.89 -6.64
CA GLU A 59 -1.14 -3.32 -6.93
C GLU A 59 0.06 -3.77 -7.77
N TYR A 60 0.43 -2.97 -8.78
CA TYR A 60 1.57 -3.29 -9.65
C TYR A 60 2.88 -3.29 -8.86
N LEU A 61 3.08 -2.27 -8.04
CA LEU A 61 4.27 -2.12 -7.19
C LEU A 61 4.29 -3.20 -6.10
N GLN A 62 3.17 -3.48 -5.46
CA GLN A 62 3.07 -4.57 -4.49
C GLN A 62 3.44 -5.91 -5.13
N LYS A 63 2.96 -6.21 -6.35
CA LYS A 63 3.33 -7.43 -7.08
C LYS A 63 4.80 -7.44 -7.50
N ALA A 64 5.33 -6.30 -7.92
CA ALA A 64 6.75 -6.17 -8.28
C ALA A 64 7.65 -6.43 -7.06
N ILE A 65 7.31 -5.86 -5.90
CA ILE A 65 8.02 -6.08 -4.64
C ILE A 65 7.77 -7.50 -4.11
N ALA A 66 6.58 -8.07 -4.24
CA ALA A 66 6.32 -9.45 -3.81
C ALA A 66 7.08 -10.50 -4.66
N LYS A 67 7.35 -10.20 -5.93
CA LYS A 67 8.16 -11.07 -6.82
C LYS A 67 9.64 -11.02 -6.49
N VAL A 68 10.08 -10.06 -5.70
CA VAL A 68 11.47 -9.77 -5.45
C VAL A 68 11.70 -9.85 -3.96
N ASN A 69 12.58 -10.75 -3.52
CA ASN A 69 12.76 -11.00 -2.09
C ASN A 69 13.54 -9.85 -1.43
N LEU A 70 12.84 -8.76 -1.11
CA LEU A 70 13.34 -7.62 -0.38
C LEU A 70 13.14 -7.88 1.12
N GLU A 71 13.82 -8.91 1.64
CA GLU A 71 13.75 -9.34 3.06
C GLU A 71 14.07 -8.21 4.06
N LYS A 72 14.72 -7.14 3.59
CA LYS A 72 15.11 -5.97 4.38
C LYS A 72 14.10 -4.83 4.35
N ILE A 73 13.13 -4.81 3.43
CA ILE A 73 12.16 -3.70 3.34
C ILE A 73 10.93 -4.03 4.18
N LYS A 74 10.65 -3.16 5.13
CA LYS A 74 9.53 -3.28 6.07
C LYS A 74 8.36 -2.40 5.68
N GLN A 75 8.64 -1.26 5.06
CA GLN A 75 7.64 -0.26 4.71
C GLN A 75 7.77 0.17 3.25
N LEU A 76 6.62 0.38 2.62
CA LEU A 76 6.50 0.85 1.25
C LEU A 76 5.68 2.14 1.23
N TYR A 77 6.27 3.23 0.76
CA TYR A 77 5.64 4.52 0.61
C TYR A 77 5.51 4.83 -0.88
N ILE A 78 4.29 5.02 -1.37
CA ILE A 78 3.99 5.29 -2.76
C ILE A 78 3.33 6.66 -2.84
N ARG A 79 3.79 7.53 -3.72
CA ARG A 79 3.18 8.84 -3.97
C ARG A 79 3.03 9.08 -5.45
N GLY A 80 1.84 9.50 -5.85
CA GLY A 80 1.55 9.95 -7.21
C GLY A 80 1.47 11.48 -7.23
N GLN A 81 2.21 12.13 -8.13
CA GLN A 81 2.13 13.57 -8.34
C GLN A 81 1.99 13.90 -9.82
N ILE A 82 1.31 15.01 -10.09
CA ILE A 82 1.20 15.53 -11.45
C ILE A 82 2.46 16.34 -11.76
N THR A 83 3.02 16.19 -12.95
CA THR A 83 4.13 17.01 -13.44
C THR A 83 3.75 18.49 -13.32
N GLY A 84 4.58 19.26 -12.62
CA GLY A 84 4.33 20.69 -12.36
C GLY A 84 3.42 21.00 -11.16
N SER A 85 2.86 19.99 -10.48
CA SER A 85 2.12 20.20 -9.23
C SER A 85 3.06 20.21 -8.01
N LYS A 86 2.81 21.13 -7.07
CA LYS A 86 3.54 21.22 -5.79
C LYS A 86 3.11 20.17 -4.76
N LEU A 87 1.94 19.57 -4.95
CA LEU A 87 1.36 18.60 -4.03
C LEU A 87 1.19 17.25 -4.73
N PRO A 88 1.49 16.13 -4.04
CA PRO A 88 1.13 14.82 -4.55
C PRO A 88 -0.39 14.68 -4.60
N ALA A 89 -0.90 14.13 -5.70
CA ALA A 89 -2.31 13.84 -5.88
C ALA A 89 -2.80 12.81 -4.86
N TRP A 90 -1.96 11.83 -4.52
CA TRP A 90 -2.26 10.81 -3.51
C TRP A 90 -0.98 10.20 -2.94
N ARG A 91 -1.12 9.56 -1.77
CA ARG A 91 -0.06 8.83 -1.08
C ARG A 91 -0.62 7.55 -0.49
N GLN A 92 0.13 6.46 -0.61
CA GLN A 92 -0.19 5.16 -0.05
C GLN A 92 1.02 4.64 0.73
N SER A 93 0.83 4.26 1.99
CA SER A 93 1.80 3.50 2.76
C SER A 93 1.32 2.06 2.90
N ILE A 94 2.20 1.10 2.74
CA ILE A 94 1.95 -0.33 2.92
C ILE A 94 3.04 -0.87 3.84
N ASN A 95 2.63 -1.59 4.88
CA ASN A 95 3.56 -2.29 5.76
C ASN A 95 3.74 -3.71 5.21
N LEU A 96 4.96 -4.11 4.88
CA LEU A 96 5.28 -5.44 4.36
C LEU A 96 5.49 -6.47 5.47
N GLU A 97 5.71 -6.02 6.72
CA GLU A 97 5.85 -6.87 7.91
C GLU A 97 4.58 -7.61 8.30
N ASP A 98 3.43 -7.21 7.77
CA ASP A 98 2.16 -7.87 8.03
C ASP A 98 1.58 -8.34 6.70
N ASN A 99 1.40 -9.65 6.56
CA ASN A 99 0.66 -10.29 5.46
C ASN A 99 -0.84 -9.93 5.49
N GLN A 100 -1.20 -8.73 5.94
CA GLN A 100 -2.55 -8.21 5.95
C GLN A 100 -2.52 -6.89 5.18
N ILE A 101 -3.13 -6.94 4.01
CA ILE A 101 -3.66 -5.79 3.31
C ILE A 101 -4.48 -4.97 4.31
N SER A 102 -3.86 -3.98 4.96
CA SER A 102 -4.59 -2.91 5.62
C SER A 102 -4.84 -1.85 4.56
N VAL A 103 -5.92 -2.05 3.79
CA VAL A 103 -6.55 -0.94 3.09
C VAL A 103 -6.86 0.12 4.14
N MET A 104 -6.10 1.21 4.15
CA MET A 104 -6.52 2.40 4.86
C MET A 104 -7.53 3.08 3.95
N PRO A 105 -8.85 3.02 4.25
CA PRO A 105 -9.77 3.92 3.60
C PRO A 105 -9.30 5.33 3.94
N MET A 106 -9.22 6.18 2.93
CA MET A 106 -9.20 7.62 3.12
C MET A 106 -10.36 7.95 4.06
N ILE A 107 -10.06 8.24 5.33
CA ILE A 107 -11.06 8.76 6.27
C ILE A 107 -11.39 10.16 5.79
N ASN A 108 -12.40 10.22 4.93
CA ASN A 108 -13.35 11.30 4.94
C ASN A 108 -13.81 11.43 6.40
N LYS A 109 -13.57 12.61 7.00
CA LYS A 109 -13.98 12.93 8.37
C LYS A 109 -15.41 12.46 8.60
N GLN A 110 -15.59 11.36 9.33
CA GLN A 110 -16.66 11.10 10.29
C GLN A 110 -16.58 9.64 10.78
N ASN A 111 -16.08 9.49 12.01
CA ASN A 111 -16.58 8.55 13.00
C ASN A 111 -16.42 7.04 12.73
N SER A 112 -15.37 6.42 13.28
CA SER A 112 -15.56 5.29 14.20
C SER A 112 -14.27 4.96 14.92
N LEU A 113 -14.27 5.22 16.23
CA LEU A 113 -13.33 4.69 17.20
C LEU A 113 -14.09 3.54 17.87
N ASP A 114 -13.79 2.27 17.57
CA ASP A 114 -14.17 1.18 18.48
C ASP A 114 -13.30 -0.06 18.27
N SER A 115 -12.20 -0.18 19.02
CA SER A 115 -12.04 -1.04 20.19
C SER A 115 -12.20 -2.55 19.98
N LYS A 116 -11.08 -3.22 20.18
CA LYS A 116 -10.93 -4.61 20.60
C LYS A 116 -11.62 -4.79 21.96
N VAL A 117 -12.89 -5.22 22.01
CA VAL A 117 -13.51 -5.74 23.25
C VAL A 117 -14.18 -7.08 23.00
N LYS A 118 -13.49 -8.08 23.55
CA LYS A 118 -13.92 -9.40 23.98
C LYS A 118 -15.35 -9.39 24.55
N SER A 119 -16.32 -9.90 23.80
CA SER A 119 -17.71 -10.08 24.24
C SER A 119 -18.05 -11.56 24.09
N SER A 120 -17.81 -12.45 25.06
CA SER A 120 -18.46 -12.56 26.38
C SER A 120 -19.99 -12.57 26.25
N LYS A 121 -20.58 -13.77 26.36
CA LYS A 121 -21.99 -14.12 26.63
C LYS A 121 -23.05 -13.38 25.80
N PHE A 122 -23.60 -14.10 24.81
CA PHE A 122 -24.92 -13.83 24.23
C PHE A 122 -25.96 -13.72 25.35
N ASN A 123 -26.45 -12.50 25.60
CA ASN A 123 -27.69 -12.29 26.34
C ASN A 123 -28.81 -12.10 25.30
N VAL A 124 -29.67 -13.10 25.20
CA VAL A 124 -30.94 -13.02 24.47
C VAL A 124 -31.86 -12.13 25.28
N PHE A 125 -32.30 -11.02 24.71
CA PHE A 125 -33.37 -10.19 25.27
C PHE A 125 -34.66 -10.50 24.50
N ASP A 126 -35.68 -10.99 25.20
CA ASP A 126 -37.05 -11.11 24.70
C ASP A 126 -37.74 -9.72 24.73
N MET A 127 -38.69 -9.49 23.81
CA MET A 127 -39.35 -8.21 23.52
C MET A 127 -40.25 -7.64 24.65
N ASN A 128 -40.13 -8.09 25.89
CA ASN A 128 -41.00 -7.69 27.00
C ASN A 128 -40.24 -7.17 28.23
N GLY A 129 -39.30 -6.24 28.03
CA GLY A 129 -39.00 -5.14 28.98
C GLY A 129 -38.78 -5.44 30.47
N THR A 130 -38.39 -6.65 30.88
CA THR A 130 -38.18 -6.98 32.31
C THR A 130 -36.81 -7.64 32.52
N LYS A 131 -35.94 -6.94 33.25
CA LYS A 131 -34.59 -7.40 33.62
C LYS A 131 -34.69 -8.54 34.65
N ILE A 132 -34.55 -9.79 34.23
CA ILE A 132 -34.33 -10.90 35.17
C ILE A 132 -32.83 -11.11 35.39
N SER A 133 -32.33 -10.60 36.52
CA SER A 133 -31.08 -11.08 37.12
C SER A 133 -31.44 -12.32 37.93
N ARG A 134 -30.98 -13.50 37.50
CA ARG A 134 -30.93 -14.68 38.38
C ARG A 134 -29.47 -15.03 38.62
N ASN A 135 -29.05 -14.82 39.86
CA ASN A 135 -27.80 -15.28 40.43
C ASN A 135 -27.96 -16.74 40.85
N ASN A 136 -27.19 -17.64 40.23
CA ASN A 136 -26.46 -18.72 40.91
C ASN A 136 -25.47 -19.36 39.92
#